data_AF-A0A2N5GYT0-F1
#
_entry.id   AF-A0A2N5GYT0-F1
#
_cell.length_a   1.000
_cell.length_b   1.000
_cell.length_c   1.000
_cell.angle_alpha   90.00
_cell.angle_beta   90.00
_cell.angle_gamma   90.00
#
_symmetry.space_group_name_H-M   'P 1'
#
loop_
_entity.id
_entity.type
_entity.pdbx_description
1 polymer ?
#
loop_
_entity_poly.entity_id
_entity_poly.type
_entity_poly.pdbx_seq_one_letter_code
_entity_poly.pdbx_strand_id
1 'polypeptide(L)'
;MAVLTATVAFSFYVMRYKWASWAGPALFSVIIGILLSNFKILPHWNDVYGVFFEYAIPVSLTMMLLNVNIKEWLRLAKRPLLAMGYAVLSVTVVTFLASLIFADKIEEGWKIAGMFIGTYTGGSANLTAIGTGLDATPETFASANAADYVVGIPALIFFFALPALIAKSSWFKNWWPYTLAETAASSEEEEHELFSKKSWAITDIASLFAIGFTVTAVSTWLAGLFSEFYASSLEIIFVTTFAIILAQFKRVRSIPGSTDLGMFVAMFFLVIIGLLIDIKAFASSTPLIAVFCFVIIFGSFLLHIILCRISKIEYQYVLISVVAAIADGTSAAVVAGSAKWKSIIGTAIILGSVGFAVGNYIGIGTAYLIRAIIGG
;
A
#
# COMPACT_ATOMS: atom_id res chain seq x y z
N MET A 1 -8.52 6.31 22.81
CA MET A 1 -8.18 7.57 22.10
C MET A 1 -6.83 8.16 22.49
N ALA A 2 -6.61 8.54 23.76
CA ALA A 2 -5.32 9.14 24.18
C ALA A 2 -4.12 8.23 23.88
N VAL A 3 -4.21 6.94 24.25
CA VAL A 3 -3.16 5.95 23.95
C VAL A 3 -2.94 5.78 22.45
N LEU A 4 -4.01 5.65 21.64
CA LEU A 4 -3.90 5.56 20.18
C LEU A 4 -3.15 6.76 19.59
N THR A 5 -3.54 7.97 19.99
CA THR A 5 -2.93 9.21 19.49
C THR A 5 -1.48 9.32 19.93
N ALA A 6 -1.16 8.94 21.18
CA ALA A 6 0.20 8.90 21.69
C ALA A 6 1.06 7.89 20.93
N THR A 7 0.52 6.71 20.60
CA THR A 7 1.20 5.72 19.75
C THR A 7 1.51 6.28 18.38
N VAL A 8 0.53 6.89 17.69
CA VAL A 8 0.75 7.51 16.37
C VAL A 8 1.84 8.60 16.46
N ALA A 9 1.75 9.50 17.44
CA ALA A 9 2.74 10.56 17.64
C ALA A 9 4.14 9.99 17.92
N PHE A 10 4.22 8.95 18.75
CA PHE A 10 5.48 8.27 19.08
C PHE A 10 6.07 7.57 17.86
N SER A 11 5.25 6.88 17.04
CA SER A 11 5.70 6.24 15.80
C SER A 11 6.37 7.24 14.84
N PHE A 12 5.81 8.45 14.70
CA PHE A 12 6.47 9.51 13.92
C PHE A 12 7.71 10.08 14.61
N TYR A 13 7.65 10.30 15.93
CA TYR A 13 8.78 10.85 16.68
C TYR A 13 10.04 9.96 16.58
N VAL A 14 9.85 8.65 16.66
CA VAL A 14 10.95 7.67 16.64
C VAL A 14 11.64 7.61 15.27
N MET A 15 10.99 8.07 14.19
CA MET A 15 11.62 8.14 12.85
C MET A 15 12.82 9.09 12.79
N ARG A 16 13.01 9.97 13.79
CA ARG A 16 14.21 10.83 13.90
C ARG A 16 15.49 10.03 14.18
N TYR A 17 15.37 8.76 14.58
CA TYR A 17 16.51 7.91 14.90
C TYR A 17 16.82 6.93 13.76
N LYS A 18 18.11 6.86 13.36
CA LYS A 18 18.59 6.02 12.24
C LYS A 18 18.27 4.52 12.38
N TRP A 19 18.17 4.02 13.61
CA TRP A 19 17.87 2.59 13.87
C TRP A 19 16.40 2.25 13.64
N ALA A 20 15.51 3.24 13.58
CA ALA A 20 14.07 3.05 13.41
C ALA A 20 13.57 3.48 12.02
N SER A 21 14.31 4.34 11.32
CA SER A 21 13.91 4.87 10.01
C SER A 21 13.77 3.80 8.92
N TRP A 22 14.34 2.60 9.09
CA TRP A 22 14.21 1.50 8.12
C TRP A 22 12.84 0.81 8.16
N ALA A 23 12.15 0.84 9.30
CA ALA A 23 10.85 0.19 9.50
C ALA A 23 9.68 1.11 9.11
N GLY A 24 9.87 2.43 9.16
CA GLY A 24 8.82 3.42 8.88
C GLY A 24 7.77 3.54 10.01
N PRO A 25 6.98 4.64 10.03
CA PRO A 25 5.99 4.89 11.09
C PRO A 25 4.81 3.91 11.06
N ALA A 26 4.49 3.36 9.88
CA ALA A 26 3.43 2.37 9.68
C ALA A 26 3.68 1.09 10.50
N LEU A 27 4.83 0.45 10.27
CA LEU A 27 5.21 -0.78 10.94
C LEU A 27 5.35 -0.58 12.45
N PHE A 28 5.94 0.55 12.89
CA PHE A 28 6.04 0.88 14.31
C PHE A 28 4.67 1.00 14.98
N SER A 29 3.70 1.65 14.33
CA SER A 29 2.34 1.81 14.84
C SER A 29 1.66 0.47 15.09
N VAL A 30 1.83 -0.47 14.16
CA VAL A 30 1.29 -1.83 14.26
C VAL A 30 2.00 -2.59 15.37
N ILE A 31 3.34 -2.60 15.39
CA ILE A 31 4.12 -3.31 16.42
C ILE A 31 3.73 -2.81 17.83
N ILE A 32 3.61 -1.50 18.02
CA ILE A 32 3.18 -0.96 19.32
C ILE A 32 1.74 -1.38 19.61
N GLY A 33 0.84 -1.37 18.63
CA GLY A 33 -0.52 -1.91 18.78
C GLY A 33 -0.50 -3.37 19.27
N ILE A 34 0.27 -4.23 18.62
CA ILE A 34 0.46 -5.64 18.99
C ILE A 34 0.93 -5.74 20.44
N LEU A 35 1.96 -4.99 20.81
CA LEU A 35 2.49 -5.02 22.18
C LEU A 35 1.44 -4.54 23.20
N LEU A 36 0.69 -3.47 22.90
CA LEU A 36 -0.33 -2.93 23.79
C LEU A 36 -1.47 -3.93 24.05
N SER A 37 -1.97 -4.63 23.02
CA SER A 37 -3.04 -5.61 23.19
C SER A 37 -2.55 -6.90 23.84
N ASN A 38 -1.40 -7.43 23.41
CA ASN A 38 -0.86 -8.69 23.93
C ASN A 38 -0.31 -8.56 25.37
N PHE A 39 0.12 -7.37 25.79
CA PHE A 39 0.39 -7.07 27.21
C PHE A 39 -0.85 -6.66 28.00
N LYS A 40 -2.04 -6.71 27.41
CA LYS A 40 -3.34 -6.40 28.03
C LYS A 40 -3.44 -4.95 28.54
N ILE A 41 -2.69 -4.03 27.94
CA ILE A 41 -2.78 -2.59 28.22
C ILE A 41 -4.03 -2.01 27.54
N LEU A 42 -4.36 -2.49 26.35
CA LEU A 42 -5.59 -2.18 25.62
C LEU A 42 -6.32 -3.49 25.26
N PRO A 43 -7.66 -3.49 25.15
CA PRO A 43 -8.38 -4.66 24.67
C PRO A 43 -8.10 -4.89 23.17
N HIS A 44 -8.27 -6.13 22.71
CA HIS A 44 -8.21 -6.44 21.28
C HIS A 44 -9.33 -5.72 20.51
N TRP A 45 -10.54 -5.61 21.07
CA TRP A 45 -11.67 -4.87 20.46
C TRP A 45 -12.28 -3.81 21.39
N ASN A 46 -12.75 -2.72 20.80
CA ASN A 46 -13.57 -1.68 21.42
C ASN A 46 -14.37 -0.94 20.34
N ASP A 47 -15.60 -0.49 20.64
CA ASP A 47 -16.47 0.17 19.65
C ASP A 47 -15.87 1.43 19.01
N VAL A 48 -15.00 2.14 19.75
CA VAL A 48 -14.26 3.29 19.20
C VAL A 48 -13.39 2.89 18.02
N TYR A 49 -12.92 1.64 17.95
CA TYR A 49 -12.13 1.14 16.83
C TYR A 49 -12.96 1.07 15.56
N GLY A 50 -14.24 0.68 15.65
CA GLY A 50 -15.18 0.65 14.52
C GLY A 50 -15.35 2.02 13.84
N VAL A 51 -15.35 3.11 14.61
CA VAL A 51 -15.41 4.48 14.07
C VAL A 51 -14.21 4.79 13.16
N PHE A 52 -13.03 4.26 13.45
CA PHE A 52 -11.87 4.45 12.57
C PHE A 52 -11.96 3.60 11.30
N PHE A 53 -12.54 2.40 11.36
CA PHE A 53 -12.84 1.62 10.15
C PHE A 53 -13.80 2.37 9.24
N GLU A 54 -14.86 2.95 9.81
CA GLU A 54 -15.90 3.66 9.06
C GLU A 54 -15.39 4.97 8.44
N TYR A 55 -14.67 5.81 9.20
CA TYR A 55 -14.31 7.15 8.74
C TYR A 55 -12.84 7.33 8.38
N ALA A 56 -11.91 6.75 9.14
CA ALA A 56 -10.49 7.04 8.95
C ALA A 56 -9.96 6.43 7.64
N ILE A 57 -10.45 5.26 7.25
CA ILE A 57 -10.08 4.61 5.99
C ILE A 57 -10.47 5.46 4.77
N PRO A 58 -11.76 5.78 4.54
CA PRO A 58 -12.13 6.52 3.33
C PRO A 58 -11.59 7.96 3.33
N VAL A 59 -11.46 8.60 4.49
CA VAL A 59 -10.85 9.95 4.60
C VAL A 59 -9.36 9.90 4.26
N SER A 60 -8.60 8.97 4.83
CA SER A 60 -7.16 8.82 4.52
C SER A 60 -6.93 8.46 3.06
N LEU A 61 -7.73 7.52 2.52
CA LEU A 61 -7.70 7.09 1.13
C LEU A 61 -7.94 8.27 0.20
N THR A 62 -8.94 9.10 0.48
CA THR A 62 -9.21 10.33 -0.27
C THR A 62 -8.00 11.24 -0.27
N MET A 63 -7.50 11.61 0.92
CA MET A 63 -6.39 12.55 1.08
C MET A 63 -5.10 12.10 0.39
N MET A 64 -4.79 10.80 0.45
CA MET A 64 -3.64 10.20 -0.22
C MET A 64 -3.79 10.22 -1.74
N LEU A 65 -5.01 10.01 -2.26
CA LEU A 65 -5.31 10.06 -3.69
C LEU A 65 -5.40 11.47 -4.27
N LEU A 66 -5.59 12.51 -3.45
CA LEU A 66 -5.69 13.90 -3.95
C LEU A 66 -4.42 14.38 -4.68
N ASN A 67 -3.28 13.73 -4.45
CA ASN A 67 -2.03 14.05 -5.15
C ASN A 67 -1.93 13.39 -6.54
N VAL A 68 -2.80 12.41 -6.86
CA VAL A 68 -2.70 11.63 -8.12
C VAL A 68 -2.89 12.52 -9.34
N ASN A 69 -1.84 12.64 -10.14
CA ASN A 69 -1.82 13.42 -11.37
C ASN A 69 -1.86 12.50 -12.61
N ILE A 70 -3.05 12.31 -13.20
CA ILE A 70 -3.21 11.45 -14.39
C ILE A 70 -2.36 11.97 -15.56
N LYS A 71 -2.24 13.29 -15.72
CA LYS A 71 -1.42 13.85 -16.82
C LYS A 71 0.05 13.52 -16.66
N GLU A 72 0.54 13.47 -15.44
CA GLU A 72 1.92 13.11 -15.13
C GLU A 72 2.15 11.61 -15.26
N TRP A 73 1.20 10.79 -14.81
CA TRP A 73 1.15 9.37 -15.14
C TRP A 73 1.26 9.14 -16.65
N LEU A 74 0.49 9.86 -17.48
CA LEU A 74 0.54 9.75 -18.94
C LEU A 74 1.82 10.32 -19.58
N ARG A 75 2.52 11.23 -18.89
CA ARG A 75 3.79 11.81 -19.35
C ARG A 75 5.00 10.93 -19.06
N LEU A 76 4.89 9.98 -18.12
CA LEU A 76 5.95 9.02 -17.84
C LEU A 76 6.34 8.23 -19.11
N ALA A 77 7.60 7.83 -19.17
CA ALA A 77 8.07 6.97 -20.24
C ALA A 77 7.29 5.65 -20.25
N LYS A 78 7.05 5.10 -21.45
CA LYS A 78 6.32 3.84 -21.64
C LYS A 78 6.91 2.70 -20.79
N ARG A 79 8.23 2.67 -20.58
CA ARG A 79 8.93 1.58 -19.88
C ARG A 79 8.60 1.49 -18.38
N PRO A 80 8.72 2.56 -17.56
CA PRO A 80 8.31 2.51 -16.15
C PRO A 80 6.84 2.17 -15.95
N LEU A 81 5.94 2.70 -16.78
CA LEU A 81 4.51 2.35 -16.72
C LEU A 81 4.25 0.88 -17.06
N LEU A 82 4.92 0.35 -18.08
CA LEU A 82 4.83 -1.06 -18.42
C LEU A 82 5.36 -1.93 -17.29
N ALA A 83 6.47 -1.54 -16.64
CA ALA A 83 7.00 -2.25 -15.48
C ALA A 83 5.97 -2.30 -14.34
N MET A 84 5.34 -1.17 -14.03
CA MET A 84 4.28 -1.13 -13.02
C MET A 84 3.05 -1.94 -13.41
N GLY A 85 2.63 -1.89 -14.68
CA GLY A 85 1.55 -2.71 -15.21
C GLY A 85 1.86 -4.21 -15.10
N TYR A 86 3.10 -4.63 -15.36
CA TYR A 86 3.54 -6.01 -15.15
C TYR A 86 3.62 -6.40 -13.68
N ALA A 87 4.00 -5.50 -12.77
CA ALA A 87 3.94 -5.78 -11.33
C ALA A 87 2.49 -6.09 -10.90
N VAL A 88 1.55 -5.20 -11.23
CA VAL A 88 0.11 -5.34 -10.93
C VAL A 88 -0.46 -6.61 -11.55
N LEU A 89 -0.16 -6.87 -12.83
CA LEU A 89 -0.59 -8.08 -13.52
C LEU A 89 -0.04 -9.34 -12.85
N SER A 90 1.24 -9.33 -12.48
CA SER A 90 1.90 -10.49 -11.87
C SER A 90 1.30 -10.83 -10.51
N VAL A 91 1.07 -9.82 -9.67
CA VAL A 91 0.38 -9.99 -8.38
C VAL A 91 -1.02 -10.54 -8.60
N THR A 92 -1.79 -9.98 -9.54
CA THR A 92 -3.17 -10.40 -9.81
C THR A 92 -3.23 -11.85 -10.28
N VAL A 93 -2.41 -12.22 -11.29
CA VAL A 93 -2.40 -13.56 -11.87
C VAL A 93 -1.92 -14.60 -10.84
N VAL A 94 -0.82 -14.33 -10.14
CA VAL A 94 -0.27 -15.27 -9.16
C VAL A 94 -1.23 -15.43 -7.98
N THR A 95 -1.82 -14.33 -7.50
CA THR A 95 -2.81 -14.41 -6.42
C THR A 95 -4.04 -15.18 -6.86
N PHE A 96 -4.56 -14.94 -8.06
CA PHE A 96 -5.67 -15.70 -8.62
C PHE A 96 -5.35 -17.20 -8.67
N LEU A 97 -4.21 -17.59 -9.26
CA LEU A 97 -3.81 -19.00 -9.38
C LEU A 97 -3.57 -19.66 -8.02
N ALA A 98 -2.91 -18.97 -7.10
CA ALA A 98 -2.70 -19.46 -5.75
C ALA A 98 -4.03 -19.58 -4.98
N SER A 99 -4.99 -18.68 -5.22
CA SER A 99 -6.32 -18.74 -4.59
C SER A 99 -7.08 -20.01 -4.95
N LEU A 100 -6.90 -20.56 -6.16
CA LEU A 100 -7.50 -21.84 -6.54
C LEU A 100 -7.02 -23.04 -5.68
N ILE A 101 -5.92 -22.87 -4.94
CA ILE A 101 -5.32 -23.91 -4.09
C ILE A 101 -5.52 -23.61 -2.60
N PHE A 102 -5.50 -22.33 -2.21
CA PHE A 102 -5.45 -21.90 -0.82
C PHE A 102 -6.77 -21.29 -0.31
N ALA A 103 -7.55 -20.62 -1.16
CA ALA A 103 -8.64 -19.77 -0.70
C ALA A 103 -9.84 -20.54 -0.10
N ASP A 104 -10.05 -21.79 -0.53
CA ASP A 104 -11.07 -22.71 -0.01
C ASP A 104 -10.72 -23.28 1.38
N LYS A 105 -9.42 -23.30 1.72
CA LYS A 105 -8.89 -23.83 2.99
C LYS A 105 -8.70 -22.76 4.05
N ILE A 106 -8.95 -21.50 3.70
CA ILE A 106 -8.71 -20.34 4.54
C ILE A 106 -10.06 -19.65 4.76
N GLU A 107 -10.40 -19.36 6.01
CA GLU A 107 -11.57 -18.55 6.33
C GLU A 107 -11.49 -17.18 5.65
N GLU A 108 -12.54 -16.81 4.91
CA GLU A 108 -12.56 -15.63 4.05
C GLU A 108 -11.37 -15.56 3.06
N GLY A 109 -10.82 -16.70 2.64
CA GLY A 109 -9.61 -16.76 1.82
C GLY A 109 -9.68 -15.98 0.50
N TRP A 110 -10.88 -15.87 -0.10
CA TRP A 110 -11.11 -15.04 -1.29
C TRP A 110 -11.02 -13.53 -0.99
N LYS A 111 -11.40 -13.10 0.22
CA LYS A 111 -11.20 -11.72 0.70
C LYS A 111 -9.72 -11.47 0.94
N ILE A 112 -9.03 -12.38 1.61
CA ILE A 112 -7.58 -12.33 1.85
C ILE A 112 -6.82 -12.25 0.52
N ALA A 113 -7.24 -12.98 -0.50
CA ALA A 113 -6.66 -12.88 -1.84
C ALA A 113 -6.78 -11.46 -2.42
N GLY A 114 -7.97 -10.85 -2.34
CA GLY A 114 -8.17 -9.45 -2.74
C GLY A 114 -7.30 -8.48 -1.93
N MET A 115 -7.24 -8.69 -0.61
CA MET A 115 -6.42 -7.91 0.31
C MET A 115 -4.92 -8.00 -0.03
N PHE A 116 -4.40 -9.18 -0.39
CA PHE A 116 -3.01 -9.34 -0.84
C PHE A 116 -2.77 -8.73 -2.21
N ILE A 117 -3.73 -8.77 -3.13
CA ILE A 117 -3.63 -7.98 -4.38
C ILE A 117 -3.48 -6.50 -4.04
N GLY A 118 -4.29 -5.99 -3.11
CA GLY A 118 -4.19 -4.62 -2.63
C GLY A 118 -2.82 -4.29 -2.04
N THR A 119 -2.35 -5.10 -1.08
CA THR A 119 -1.06 -4.86 -0.40
C THR A 119 0.10 -4.85 -1.37
N TYR A 120 0.11 -5.74 -2.37
CA TYR A 120 1.20 -5.82 -3.35
C TYR A 120 0.96 -4.99 -4.61
N THR A 121 -0.02 -4.09 -4.60
CA THR A 121 -0.19 -3.09 -5.66
C THR A 121 -0.22 -1.65 -5.14
N GLY A 122 -0.42 -1.42 -3.85
CA GLY A 122 -0.41 -0.08 -3.24
C GLY A 122 -0.19 -0.08 -1.73
N GLY A 123 0.48 -1.11 -1.20
CA GLY A 123 0.83 -1.24 0.21
C GLY A 123 -0.34 -1.53 1.15
N SER A 124 -0.06 -1.53 2.45
CA SER A 124 -1.02 -1.88 3.50
C SER A 124 -2.27 -1.00 3.52
N ALA A 125 -2.21 0.21 2.95
CA ALA A 125 -3.39 1.07 2.78
C ALA A 125 -4.40 0.50 1.78
N ASN A 126 -3.94 -0.10 0.67
CA ASN A 126 -4.82 -0.80 -0.25
C ASN A 126 -5.29 -2.15 0.32
N LEU A 127 -4.44 -2.88 1.07
CA LEU A 127 -4.89 -4.05 1.83
C LEU A 127 -6.09 -3.70 2.70
N THR A 128 -5.95 -2.60 3.42
CA THR A 128 -6.96 -2.07 4.33
C THR A 128 -8.25 -1.73 3.59
N ALA A 129 -8.15 -0.89 2.56
CA ALA A 129 -9.29 -0.43 1.80
C ALA A 129 -10.06 -1.59 1.14
N ILE A 130 -9.33 -2.57 0.60
CA ILE A 130 -9.95 -3.75 -0.02
C ILE A 130 -10.58 -4.66 1.03
N GLY A 131 -9.91 -4.90 2.16
CA GLY A 131 -10.50 -5.66 3.27
C GLY A 131 -11.81 -5.04 3.75
N THR A 132 -11.85 -3.72 3.88
CA THR A 132 -13.07 -2.98 4.27
C THR A 132 -14.12 -3.07 3.19
N GLY A 133 -13.73 -2.90 1.93
CA GLY A 133 -14.64 -3.03 0.81
C GLY A 133 -15.25 -4.42 0.70
N LEU A 134 -14.49 -5.45 1.00
CA LEU A 134 -14.96 -6.84 1.00
C LEU A 134 -15.64 -7.25 2.31
N ASP A 135 -15.80 -6.32 3.25
CA ASP A 135 -16.39 -6.55 4.57
C ASP A 135 -15.69 -7.70 5.32
N ALA A 136 -14.36 -7.69 5.32
CA ALA A 136 -13.53 -8.70 6.00
C ALA A 136 -13.66 -8.58 7.52
N THR A 137 -13.70 -9.71 8.22
CA THR A 137 -13.78 -9.71 9.69
C THR A 137 -12.51 -9.14 10.33
N PRO A 138 -12.57 -8.62 11.56
CA PRO A 138 -11.38 -8.19 12.30
C PRO A 138 -10.29 -9.27 12.40
N GLU A 139 -10.71 -10.54 12.53
CA GLU A 139 -9.82 -11.70 12.56
C GLU A 139 -9.12 -11.92 11.20
N THR A 140 -9.84 -11.77 10.10
CA THR A 140 -9.28 -11.81 8.73
C THR A 140 -8.27 -10.69 8.53
N PHE A 141 -8.59 -9.48 8.98
CA PHE A 141 -7.66 -8.35 8.96
C PHE A 141 -6.38 -8.62 9.75
N ALA A 142 -6.51 -9.07 11.00
CA ALA A 142 -5.37 -9.39 11.85
C ALA A 142 -4.48 -10.46 11.20
N SER A 143 -5.11 -11.52 10.67
CA SER A 143 -4.43 -12.64 10.03
C SER A 143 -3.69 -12.26 8.75
N ALA A 144 -4.34 -11.50 7.86
CA ALA A 144 -3.74 -11.04 6.61
C ALA A 144 -2.57 -10.07 6.87
N ASN A 145 -2.75 -9.10 7.77
CA ASN A 145 -1.67 -8.15 8.12
C ASN A 145 -0.51 -8.86 8.81
N ALA A 146 -0.77 -9.77 9.75
CA ALA A 146 0.29 -10.52 10.41
C ALA A 146 1.11 -11.38 9.42
N ALA A 147 0.44 -12.04 8.47
CA ALA A 147 1.12 -12.76 7.39
C ALA A 147 1.93 -11.82 6.47
N ASP A 148 1.40 -10.66 6.12
CA ASP A 148 2.11 -9.63 5.36
C ASP A 148 3.35 -9.12 6.12
N TYR A 149 3.28 -8.89 7.44
CA TYR A 149 4.47 -8.50 8.20
C TYR A 149 5.54 -9.60 8.27
N VAL A 150 5.12 -10.85 8.52
CA VAL A 150 6.06 -11.98 8.63
C VAL A 150 6.81 -12.22 7.32
N VAL A 151 6.16 -12.02 6.17
CA VAL A 151 6.73 -12.35 4.85
C VAL A 151 7.16 -11.12 4.06
N GLY A 152 6.32 -10.10 4.03
CA GLY A 152 6.50 -8.84 3.29
C GLY A 152 7.65 -7.99 3.83
N ILE A 153 7.87 -7.92 5.15
CA ILE A 153 9.03 -7.17 5.69
C ILE A 153 10.36 -7.77 5.23
N PRO A 154 10.63 -9.08 5.41
CA PRO A 154 11.83 -9.69 4.83
C PRO A 154 11.98 -9.46 3.33
N ALA A 155 10.88 -9.56 2.56
CA ALA A 155 10.89 -9.30 1.13
C ALA A 155 11.27 -7.85 0.80
N LEU A 156 10.73 -6.88 1.53
CA LEU A 156 11.05 -5.46 1.35
C LEU A 156 12.53 -5.16 1.64
N ILE A 157 13.08 -5.71 2.74
CA ILE A 157 14.51 -5.61 3.08
C ILE A 157 15.35 -6.17 1.93
N PHE A 158 14.95 -7.33 1.40
CA PHE A 158 15.62 -7.94 0.25
C PHE A 158 15.59 -7.02 -0.99
N PHE A 159 14.46 -6.42 -1.32
CA PHE A 159 14.35 -5.49 -2.46
C PHE A 159 15.17 -4.21 -2.26
N PHE A 160 15.27 -3.70 -1.03
CA PHE A 160 16.11 -2.55 -0.71
C PHE A 160 17.60 -2.87 -0.85
N ALA A 161 18.01 -4.11 -0.56
CA ALA A 161 19.38 -4.56 -0.75
C ALA A 161 19.72 -4.86 -2.22
N LEU A 162 18.73 -5.16 -3.06
CA LEU A 162 18.91 -5.62 -4.44
C LEU A 162 19.75 -4.68 -5.32
N PRO A 163 19.55 -3.34 -5.32
CA PRO A 163 20.38 -2.42 -6.10
C PRO A 163 21.87 -2.58 -5.83
N ALA A 164 22.26 -2.72 -4.55
CA ALA A 164 23.66 -2.86 -4.16
C ALA A 164 24.24 -4.22 -4.56
N LEU A 165 23.44 -5.29 -4.48
CA LEU A 165 23.83 -6.63 -4.92
C LEU A 165 24.02 -6.69 -6.44
N ILE A 166 23.09 -6.10 -7.19
CA ILE A 166 23.13 -6.03 -8.66
C ILE A 166 24.30 -5.19 -9.14
N ALA A 167 24.55 -4.02 -8.53
CA ALA A 167 25.64 -3.13 -8.93
C ALA A 167 27.03 -3.81 -8.89
N LYS A 168 27.22 -4.76 -7.97
CA LYS A 168 28.46 -5.52 -7.77
C LYS A 168 28.55 -6.81 -8.59
N SER A 169 27.46 -7.27 -9.19
CA SER A 169 27.40 -8.56 -9.90
C SER A 169 27.64 -8.38 -11.40
N SER A 170 28.81 -8.82 -11.89
CA SER A 170 29.12 -8.87 -13.33
C SER A 170 28.24 -9.89 -14.06
N TRP A 171 27.91 -11.00 -13.40
CA TRP A 171 26.99 -12.01 -13.92
C TRP A 171 25.59 -11.44 -14.19
N PHE A 172 25.04 -10.67 -13.23
CA PHE A 172 23.73 -10.06 -13.42
C PHE A 172 23.73 -9.04 -14.56
N LYS A 173 24.77 -8.21 -14.69
CA LYS A 173 24.88 -7.23 -15.78
C LYS A 173 24.92 -7.90 -17.16
N ASN A 174 25.54 -9.08 -17.27
CA ASN A 174 25.51 -9.87 -18.50
C ASN A 174 24.13 -10.51 -18.75
N TRP A 175 23.49 -11.00 -17.69
CA TRP A 175 22.16 -11.60 -17.78
C TRP A 175 21.04 -10.58 -18.04
N TRP A 176 21.18 -9.34 -17.56
CA TRP A 176 20.27 -8.22 -17.74
C TRP A 176 21.01 -6.97 -18.28
N PRO A 177 21.27 -6.92 -19.60
CA PRO A 177 22.05 -5.83 -20.20
C PRO A 177 21.26 -4.51 -20.36
N TYR A 178 19.98 -4.48 -19.97
CA TYR A 178 19.14 -3.27 -20.09
C TYR A 178 19.32 -2.40 -18.86
N THR A 179 19.99 -1.26 -19.04
CA THR A 179 20.26 -0.31 -17.98
C THR A 179 19.94 1.09 -18.48
N LEU A 180 19.49 1.96 -17.58
CA LEU A 180 19.35 3.37 -17.91
C LEU A 180 20.70 3.95 -18.32
N ALA A 181 20.72 4.70 -19.42
CA ALA A 181 21.85 5.56 -19.74
C ALA A 181 22.01 6.55 -18.59
N GLU A 182 23.25 6.73 -18.09
CA GLU A 182 23.56 7.78 -17.12
C GLU A 182 23.21 9.13 -17.75
N THR A 183 22.00 9.62 -17.47
CA THR A 183 21.60 10.95 -17.86
C THR A 183 22.17 11.86 -16.78
N ALA A 184 23.38 12.35 -17.03
CA ALA A 184 23.98 13.44 -16.27
C ALA A 184 23.20 14.73 -16.57
N ALA A 185 22.06 14.92 -15.89
CA ALA A 185 21.43 16.20 -15.59
C ALA A 185 20.01 15.99 -15.07
N SER A 186 19.80 16.26 -13.79
CA SER A 186 18.64 17.04 -13.32
C SER A 186 18.83 17.41 -11.85
N SER A 187 19.05 18.71 -11.64
CA SER A 187 18.81 19.54 -10.45
C SER A 187 19.01 18.96 -9.04
N GLU A 188 19.86 19.64 -8.29
CA GLU A 188 20.22 19.42 -6.88
C GLU A 188 19.06 19.65 -5.86
N GLU A 189 17.79 19.64 -6.25
CA GLU A 189 16.69 20.14 -5.39
C GLU A 189 15.70 19.09 -4.86
N GLU A 190 15.86 17.79 -5.13
CA GLU A 190 14.97 16.77 -4.53
C GLU A 190 15.64 16.06 -3.35
N GLU A 191 15.90 16.81 -2.27
CA GLU A 191 16.38 16.28 -1.00
C GLU A 191 15.18 16.03 -0.05
N HIS A 192 14.82 14.75 0.11
CA HIS A 192 13.95 14.20 1.17
C HIS A 192 12.76 15.08 1.64
N GLU A 193 11.73 15.20 0.81
CA GLU A 193 10.53 16.01 1.12
C GLU A 193 9.58 15.42 2.17
N LEU A 194 9.63 14.12 2.52
CA LEU A 194 8.62 13.54 3.42
C LEU A 194 8.69 14.05 4.86
N PHE A 195 9.90 14.37 5.36
CA PHE A 195 10.12 14.86 6.72
C PHE A 195 10.76 16.26 6.75
N SER A 196 10.82 16.95 5.61
CA SER A 196 11.26 18.34 5.56
C SER A 196 10.23 19.25 6.25
N LYS A 197 10.66 20.43 6.70
CA LYS A 197 9.73 21.44 7.23
C LYS A 197 8.80 21.89 6.10
N LYS A 198 7.53 21.52 6.20
CA LYS A 198 6.47 21.98 5.29
C LYS A 198 5.70 23.13 5.94
N SER A 199 5.35 24.15 5.16
CA SER A 199 4.45 25.21 5.61
C SER A 199 3.02 24.85 5.23
N TRP A 200 2.17 24.59 6.23
CA TRP A 200 0.73 24.37 6.07
C TRP A 200 -0.04 25.46 6.78
N ALA A 201 -1.11 25.95 6.17
CA ALA A 201 -2.10 26.78 6.84
C ALA A 201 -3.17 25.90 7.49
N ILE A 202 -3.79 26.40 8.56
CA ILE A 202 -4.94 25.71 9.18
C ILE A 202 -6.09 25.50 8.20
N THR A 203 -6.21 26.39 7.20
CA THR A 203 -7.17 26.27 6.10
C THR A 203 -6.90 25.08 5.20
N ASP A 204 -5.63 24.67 5.02
CA ASP A 204 -5.28 23.51 4.20
C ASP A 204 -5.76 22.23 4.89
N ILE A 205 -5.46 22.10 6.18
CA ILE A 205 -5.92 20.98 7.02
C ILE A 205 -7.44 20.90 7.03
N ALA A 206 -8.11 22.03 7.28
CA ALA A 206 -9.57 22.09 7.28
C ALA A 206 -10.16 21.70 5.92
N SER A 207 -9.56 22.16 4.82
CA SER A 207 -10.00 21.83 3.46
C SER A 207 -9.84 20.34 3.16
N LEU A 208 -8.71 19.73 3.56
CA LEU A 208 -8.46 18.30 3.35
C LEU A 208 -9.47 17.44 4.12
N PHE A 209 -9.75 17.76 5.38
CA PHE A 209 -10.79 17.04 6.14
C PHE A 209 -12.18 17.27 5.56
N ALA A 210 -12.52 18.51 5.18
CA ALA A 210 -13.80 18.79 4.54
C ALA A 210 -13.98 17.97 3.24
N ILE A 211 -12.95 17.91 2.39
CA ILE A 211 -12.97 17.08 1.18
C ILE A 211 -13.09 15.60 1.53
N GLY A 212 -12.24 15.09 2.44
CA GLY A 212 -12.23 13.69 2.84
C GLY A 212 -13.58 13.21 3.40
N PHE A 213 -14.16 13.96 4.33
CA PHE A 213 -15.47 13.64 4.89
C PHE A 213 -16.61 13.80 3.89
N THR A 214 -16.56 14.81 3.01
CA THR A 214 -17.57 14.98 1.96
C THR A 214 -17.54 13.83 0.96
N VAL A 215 -16.34 13.44 0.51
CA VAL A 215 -16.17 12.28 -0.39
C VAL A 215 -16.66 11.01 0.29
N THR A 216 -16.32 10.80 1.55
CA THR A 216 -16.81 9.66 2.34
C THR A 216 -18.33 9.65 2.37
N ALA A 217 -18.96 10.72 2.87
CA ALA A 217 -20.41 10.80 3.02
C ALA A 217 -21.17 10.61 1.70
N VAL A 218 -20.69 11.20 0.59
CA VAL A 218 -21.31 11.02 -0.74
C VAL A 218 -21.13 9.58 -1.23
N SER A 219 -19.95 8.98 -1.05
CA SER A 219 -19.69 7.60 -1.42
C SER A 219 -20.54 6.60 -0.63
N THR A 220 -20.62 6.76 0.70
CA THR A 220 -21.46 5.92 1.58
C THR A 220 -22.93 6.04 1.17
N TRP A 221 -23.41 7.27 0.93
CA TRP A 221 -24.79 7.49 0.50
C TRP A 221 -25.10 6.81 -0.84
N LEU A 222 -24.22 6.91 -1.84
CA LEU A 222 -24.39 6.26 -3.13
C LEU A 222 -24.28 4.73 -3.02
N ALA A 223 -23.35 4.23 -2.22
CA ALA A 223 -23.16 2.80 -1.99
C ALA A 223 -24.40 2.16 -1.33
N GLY A 224 -25.05 2.88 -0.40
CA GLY A 224 -26.30 2.44 0.24
C GLY A 224 -27.51 2.32 -0.69
N LEU A 225 -27.40 2.76 -1.95
CA LEU A 225 -28.43 2.52 -2.97
C LEU A 225 -28.35 1.11 -3.59
N PHE A 226 -27.28 0.37 -3.30
CA PHE A 226 -27.05 -0.99 -3.79
C PHE A 226 -27.28 -2.00 -2.67
N SER A 227 -27.25 -3.30 -3.00
CA SER A 227 -27.43 -4.34 -1.98
C SER A 227 -26.30 -4.30 -0.94
N GLU A 228 -26.63 -4.63 0.31
CA GLU A 228 -25.68 -4.68 1.43
C GLU A 228 -24.43 -5.50 1.10
N PHE A 229 -24.60 -6.56 0.29
CA PHE A 229 -23.52 -7.42 -0.17
C PHE A 229 -22.41 -6.71 -0.97
N TYR A 230 -22.74 -5.64 -1.71
CA TYR A 230 -21.78 -4.88 -2.52
C TYR A 230 -21.51 -3.48 -1.96
N ALA A 231 -22.28 -3.02 -0.97
CA ALA A 231 -22.25 -1.64 -0.49
C ALA A 231 -20.84 -1.22 -0.06
N SER A 232 -20.18 -1.96 0.83
CA SER A 232 -18.82 -1.63 1.30
C SER A 232 -17.81 -1.57 0.15
N SER A 233 -17.90 -2.50 -0.82
CA SER A 233 -17.00 -2.53 -1.99
C SER A 233 -17.21 -1.33 -2.90
N LEU A 234 -18.48 -1.01 -3.16
CA LEU A 234 -18.86 0.14 -3.97
C LEU A 234 -18.51 1.45 -3.29
N GLU A 235 -18.60 1.54 -1.96
CA GLU A 235 -18.16 2.71 -1.21
C GLU A 235 -16.67 2.99 -1.45
N ILE A 236 -15.81 1.99 -1.31
CA ILE A 236 -14.36 2.16 -1.57
C ILE A 236 -14.09 2.50 -3.03
N ILE A 237 -14.81 1.88 -3.97
CA ILE A 237 -14.73 2.21 -5.39
C ILE A 237 -15.16 3.67 -5.65
N PHE A 238 -16.24 4.15 -5.04
CA PHE A 238 -16.69 5.53 -5.16
C PHE A 238 -15.72 6.51 -4.50
N VAL A 239 -15.20 6.21 -3.31
CA VAL A 239 -14.20 7.03 -2.62
C VAL A 239 -12.97 7.21 -3.50
N THR A 240 -12.41 6.10 -4.01
CA THR A 240 -11.25 6.15 -4.90
C THR A 240 -11.56 6.89 -6.20
N THR A 241 -12.73 6.66 -6.80
CA THR A 241 -13.17 7.33 -8.04
C THR A 241 -13.27 8.84 -7.83
N PHE A 242 -14.01 9.29 -6.82
CA PHE A 242 -14.20 10.71 -6.56
C PHE A 242 -12.90 11.40 -6.14
N ALA A 243 -12.06 10.75 -5.33
CA ALA A 243 -10.74 11.28 -4.99
C ALA A 243 -9.87 11.50 -6.23
N ILE A 244 -9.83 10.52 -7.15
CA ILE A 244 -9.08 10.64 -8.41
C ILE A 244 -9.67 11.76 -9.29
N ILE A 245 -10.99 11.87 -9.41
CA ILE A 245 -11.65 12.95 -10.16
C ILE A 245 -11.26 14.32 -9.57
N LEU A 246 -11.35 14.46 -8.25
CA LEU A 246 -10.98 15.69 -7.54
C LEU A 246 -9.49 16.03 -7.69
N ALA A 247 -8.61 15.03 -7.70
CA ALA A 247 -7.17 15.19 -7.91
C ALA A 247 -6.82 15.78 -9.30
N GLN A 248 -7.75 15.75 -10.27
CA GLN A 248 -7.52 16.35 -11.59
C GLN A 248 -7.66 17.89 -11.57
N PHE A 249 -8.29 18.45 -10.55
CA PHE A 249 -8.38 19.90 -10.37
C PHE A 249 -7.12 20.41 -9.66
N LYS A 250 -6.33 21.24 -10.37
CA LYS A 250 -5.05 21.78 -9.87
C LYS A 250 -5.19 22.38 -8.46
N ARG A 251 -6.29 23.09 -8.19
CA ARG A 251 -6.55 23.75 -6.89
C ARG A 251 -6.71 22.78 -5.72
N VAL A 252 -7.27 21.60 -5.98
CA VAL A 252 -7.42 20.54 -4.97
C VAL A 252 -6.10 19.80 -4.78
N ARG A 253 -5.47 19.41 -5.89
CA ARG A 253 -4.18 18.70 -5.85
C ARG A 253 -3.05 19.53 -5.23
N SER A 254 -3.09 20.84 -5.39
CA SER A 254 -2.08 21.75 -4.84
C SER A 254 -2.29 22.07 -3.35
N ILE A 255 -3.29 21.49 -2.67
CA ILE A 255 -3.48 21.69 -1.24
C ILE A 255 -2.30 21.01 -0.50
N PRO A 256 -1.46 21.78 0.21
CA PRO A 256 -0.31 21.21 0.90
C PRO A 256 -0.71 20.21 1.98
N GLY A 257 0.10 19.15 2.14
CA GLY A 257 -0.06 18.20 3.25
C GLY A 257 -1.11 17.12 3.05
N SER A 258 -1.71 16.96 1.85
CA SER A 258 -2.73 15.93 1.60
C SER A 258 -2.23 14.52 1.94
N THR A 259 -1.05 14.15 1.43
CA THR A 259 -0.45 12.83 1.68
C THR A 259 -0.05 12.66 3.14
N ASP A 260 0.50 13.71 3.78
CA ASP A 260 0.97 13.65 5.16
C ASP A 260 -0.19 13.49 6.14
N LEU A 261 -1.26 14.25 5.94
CA LEU A 261 -2.47 14.17 6.75
C LEU A 261 -3.22 12.86 6.53
N GLY A 262 -3.32 12.41 5.27
CA GLY A 262 -3.87 11.10 4.95
C GLY A 262 -3.11 9.98 5.64
N MET A 263 -1.77 10.02 5.60
CA MET A 263 -0.91 9.08 6.31
C MET A 263 -1.14 9.15 7.83
N PHE A 264 -1.22 10.35 8.41
CA PHE A 264 -1.50 10.51 9.85
C PHE A 264 -2.84 9.88 10.26
N VAL A 265 -3.90 10.11 9.48
CA VAL A 265 -5.22 9.49 9.72
C VAL A 265 -5.14 7.97 9.56
N ALA A 266 -4.45 7.46 8.54
CA ALA A 266 -4.23 6.03 8.33
C ALA A 266 -3.44 5.37 9.46
N MET A 267 -2.54 6.09 10.15
CA MET A 267 -1.79 5.52 11.28
C MET A 267 -2.71 5.08 12.41
N PHE A 268 -3.83 5.77 12.68
CA PHE A 268 -4.79 5.31 13.70
C PHE A 268 -5.34 3.94 13.37
N PHE A 269 -5.67 3.73 12.10
CA PHE A 269 -6.12 2.44 11.60
C PHE A 269 -5.04 1.37 11.78
N LEU A 270 -3.79 1.67 11.43
CA LEU A 270 -2.68 0.73 11.57
C LEU A 270 -2.39 0.35 13.03
N VAL A 271 -2.51 1.30 13.99
CA VAL A 271 -2.44 0.97 15.42
C VAL A 271 -3.56 0.00 15.81
N ILE A 272 -4.78 0.25 15.33
CA ILE A 272 -5.95 -0.60 15.62
C ILE A 272 -5.76 -2.00 15.04
N ILE A 273 -5.28 -2.14 13.80
CA ILE A 273 -4.91 -3.44 13.25
C ILE A 273 -3.90 -4.16 14.14
N GLY A 274 -2.87 -3.44 14.62
CA GLY A 274 -1.93 -4.00 15.59
C GLY A 274 -2.63 -4.51 16.86
N LEU A 275 -3.59 -3.75 17.39
CA LEU A 275 -4.37 -4.15 18.57
C LEU A 275 -5.20 -5.41 18.33
N LEU A 276 -5.74 -5.60 17.12
CA LEU A 276 -6.53 -6.78 16.76
C LEU A 276 -5.69 -8.05 16.65
N ILE A 277 -4.37 -7.94 16.44
CA ILE A 277 -3.50 -9.11 16.34
C ILE A 277 -3.28 -9.75 17.71
N ASP A 278 -3.80 -10.95 17.88
CA ASP A 278 -3.42 -11.88 18.95
C ASP A 278 -2.30 -12.79 18.44
N ILE A 279 -1.08 -12.62 18.98
CA ILE A 279 0.10 -13.38 18.55
C ILE A 279 -0.06 -14.87 18.84
N LYS A 280 -0.69 -15.22 19.97
CA LYS A 280 -0.87 -16.63 20.36
C LYS A 280 -1.86 -17.31 19.42
N ALA A 281 -2.95 -16.62 19.09
CA ALA A 281 -3.90 -17.09 18.09
C ALA A 281 -3.20 -17.28 16.74
N PHE A 282 -2.52 -16.24 16.23
CA PHE A 282 -1.86 -16.27 14.92
C PHE A 282 -0.87 -17.43 14.76
N ALA A 283 -0.02 -17.67 15.77
CA ALA A 283 0.97 -18.76 15.73
C ALA A 283 0.33 -20.16 15.66
N SER A 284 -0.93 -20.29 16.10
CA SER A 284 -1.64 -21.56 16.14
C SER A 284 -2.61 -21.78 14.96
N SER A 285 -3.18 -20.72 14.38
CA SER A 285 -4.30 -20.83 13.43
C SER A 285 -4.03 -20.29 12.02
N THR A 286 -2.93 -19.56 11.79
CA THR A 286 -2.70 -18.81 10.55
C THR A 286 -1.45 -19.15 9.69
N PRO A 287 -0.68 -20.26 9.90
CA PRO A 287 0.48 -20.58 9.04
C PRO A 287 0.17 -20.70 7.55
N LEU A 288 -1.03 -21.18 7.21
CA LEU A 288 -1.44 -21.37 5.82
C LEU A 288 -1.55 -20.04 5.06
N ILE A 289 -1.99 -18.97 5.72
CA ILE A 289 -2.06 -17.62 5.12
C ILE A 289 -0.64 -17.07 4.91
N ALA A 290 0.30 -17.33 5.81
CA ALA A 290 1.70 -16.94 5.63
C ALA A 290 2.33 -17.67 4.42
N VAL A 291 2.05 -18.97 4.23
CA VAL A 291 2.48 -19.70 3.03
C VAL A 291 1.82 -19.13 1.77
N PHE A 292 0.52 -18.85 1.81
CA PHE A 292 -0.21 -18.23 0.70
C PHE A 292 0.40 -16.87 0.31
N CYS A 293 0.65 -16.02 1.30
CA CYS A 293 1.34 -14.74 1.20
C CYS A 293 2.74 -14.89 0.56
N PHE A 294 3.55 -15.84 1.03
CA PHE A 294 4.87 -16.14 0.47
C PHE A 294 4.81 -16.55 -1.01
N VAL A 295 3.87 -17.43 -1.37
CA VAL A 295 3.66 -17.83 -2.76
C VAL A 295 3.30 -16.63 -3.64
N ILE A 296 2.45 -15.73 -3.13
CA ILE A 296 2.07 -14.50 -3.86
C ILE A 296 3.28 -13.59 -4.07
N ILE A 297 4.01 -13.21 -3.01
CA ILE A 297 5.16 -12.30 -3.12
C ILE A 297 6.21 -12.91 -4.05
N PHE A 298 6.63 -14.15 -3.79
CA PHE A 298 7.71 -14.77 -4.53
C PHE A 298 7.30 -15.05 -5.99
N GLY A 299 6.11 -15.60 -6.20
CA GLY A 299 5.60 -15.91 -7.53
C GLY A 299 5.38 -14.65 -8.37
N SER A 300 4.81 -13.59 -7.77
CA SER A 300 4.60 -12.32 -8.47
C SER A 300 5.91 -11.64 -8.83
N PHE A 301 6.91 -11.67 -7.94
CA PHE A 301 8.24 -11.16 -8.23
C PHE A 301 8.90 -11.91 -9.40
N LEU A 302 8.84 -13.24 -9.41
CA LEU A 302 9.38 -14.05 -10.50
C LEU A 302 8.68 -13.74 -11.83
N LEU A 303 7.35 -13.74 -11.85
CA LEU A 303 6.58 -13.45 -13.06
C LEU A 303 6.87 -12.03 -13.58
N HIS A 304 6.97 -11.05 -12.67
CA HIS A 304 7.27 -9.68 -13.02
C HIS A 304 8.68 -9.55 -13.63
N ILE A 305 9.70 -10.20 -13.06
CA ILE A 305 11.04 -10.27 -13.66
C ILE A 305 10.98 -10.85 -15.08
N ILE A 306 10.25 -11.95 -15.28
CA ILE A 306 10.13 -12.60 -16.59
C ILE A 306 9.50 -11.66 -17.62
N LEU A 307 8.37 -11.03 -17.28
CA LEU A 307 7.66 -10.11 -18.18
C LEU A 307 8.52 -8.88 -18.51
N CYS A 308 9.16 -8.28 -17.52
CA CYS A 308 10.06 -7.15 -17.73
C CYS A 308 11.29 -7.51 -18.56
N ARG A 309 11.81 -8.74 -18.43
CA ARG A 309 12.95 -9.23 -19.21
C ARG A 309 12.60 -9.34 -20.68
N ILE A 310 11.46 -9.94 -20.98
CA ILE A 310 10.95 -10.13 -22.35
C ILE A 310 10.74 -8.77 -23.02
N SER A 311 10.17 -7.82 -22.28
CA SER A 311 9.89 -6.45 -22.76
C SER A 311 11.09 -5.51 -22.73
N LYS A 312 12.27 -6.02 -22.38
CA LYS A 312 13.55 -5.31 -22.38
C LYS A 312 13.58 -4.05 -21.51
N ILE A 313 12.89 -4.11 -20.37
CA ILE A 313 12.81 -3.00 -19.41
C ILE A 313 14.12 -2.90 -18.62
N GLU A 314 14.57 -1.68 -18.36
CA GLU A 314 15.75 -1.42 -17.55
C GLU A 314 15.55 -1.88 -16.10
N TYR A 315 16.54 -2.57 -15.53
CA TYR A 315 16.38 -3.17 -14.19
C TYR A 315 16.05 -2.13 -13.11
N GLN A 316 16.49 -0.88 -13.28
CA GLN A 316 16.15 0.21 -12.37
C GLN A 316 14.63 0.41 -12.30
N TYR A 317 13.94 0.42 -13.45
CA TYR A 317 12.48 0.54 -13.51
C TYR A 317 11.77 -0.68 -12.92
N VAL A 318 12.30 -1.88 -13.13
CA VAL A 318 11.76 -3.12 -12.55
C VAL A 318 11.80 -3.08 -11.02
N LEU A 319 12.91 -2.61 -10.44
CA LEU A 319 13.07 -2.55 -8.99
C LEU A 319 12.21 -1.48 -8.37
N ILE A 320 12.18 -0.26 -8.94
CA ILE A 320 11.32 0.79 -8.38
C ILE A 320 9.84 0.44 -8.53
N SER A 321 9.42 -0.29 -9.57
CA SER A 321 8.02 -0.70 -9.71
C SER A 321 7.64 -1.82 -8.74
N VAL A 322 8.50 -2.81 -8.49
CA VAL A 322 8.28 -3.81 -7.43
C VAL A 322 8.13 -3.14 -6.07
N VAL A 323 9.07 -2.26 -5.72
CA VAL A 323 9.06 -1.59 -4.41
C VAL A 323 7.85 -0.66 -4.28
N ALA A 324 7.49 0.05 -5.36
CA ALA A 324 6.32 0.92 -5.36
C ALA A 324 5.01 0.15 -5.21
N ALA A 325 4.95 -1.08 -5.73
CA ALA A 325 3.78 -1.94 -5.64
C ALA A 325 3.64 -2.60 -4.26
N ILE A 326 4.74 -3.14 -3.71
CA ILE A 326 4.74 -3.87 -2.43
C ILE A 326 4.70 -2.94 -1.21
N ALA A 327 5.43 -1.82 -1.27
CA ALA A 327 5.42 -0.82 -0.23
C ALA A 327 4.60 0.39 -0.68
N ASP A 328 5.28 1.36 -1.30
CA ASP A 328 4.66 2.60 -1.77
C ASP A 328 5.68 3.40 -2.61
N GLY A 329 5.19 4.45 -3.27
CA GLY A 329 6.02 5.30 -4.13
C GLY A 329 7.14 6.04 -3.38
N THR A 330 6.95 6.32 -2.09
CA THR A 330 7.96 6.99 -1.25
C THR A 330 9.11 6.06 -0.89
N SER A 331 8.78 4.82 -0.51
CA SER A 331 9.75 3.75 -0.29
C SER A 331 10.57 3.47 -1.55
N ALA A 332 9.91 3.44 -2.72
CA ALA A 332 10.57 3.28 -4.01
C ALA A 332 11.49 4.47 -4.36
N ALA A 333 11.09 5.70 -4.03
CA ALA A 333 11.90 6.90 -4.19
C ALA A 333 13.17 6.86 -3.31
N VAL A 334 13.06 6.37 -2.07
CA VAL A 334 14.21 6.17 -1.17
C VAL A 334 15.19 5.13 -1.76
N VAL A 335 14.67 4.03 -2.32
CA VAL A 335 15.51 3.03 -3.00
C VAL A 335 16.23 3.65 -4.20
N ALA A 336 15.53 4.43 -5.04
CA ALA A 336 16.14 5.13 -6.17
C ALA A 336 17.23 6.11 -5.72
N GLY A 337 16.98 6.91 -4.68
CA GLY A 337 17.95 7.86 -4.13
C GLY A 337 19.20 7.19 -3.57
N SER A 338 19.01 6.15 -2.75
CA SER A 338 20.12 5.38 -2.15
C SER A 338 20.97 4.64 -3.18
N ALA A 339 20.35 4.18 -4.28
CA ALA A 339 21.02 3.54 -5.41
C ALA A 339 21.65 4.54 -6.39
N LYS A 340 21.57 5.86 -6.11
CA LYS A 340 22.04 6.96 -6.96
C LYS A 340 21.32 7.10 -8.31
N TRP A 341 20.08 6.62 -8.43
CA TRP A 341 19.22 6.78 -9.61
C TRP A 341 18.35 8.03 -9.50
N LYS A 342 18.99 9.20 -9.31
CA LYS A 342 18.29 10.46 -9.02
C LYS A 342 17.25 10.83 -10.09
N SER A 343 17.51 10.51 -11.36
CA SER A 343 16.63 10.82 -12.49
C SER A 343 15.28 10.10 -12.47
N ILE A 344 15.09 9.09 -11.61
CA ILE A 344 13.84 8.30 -11.54
C ILE A 344 13.14 8.38 -10.18
N ILE A 345 13.59 9.26 -9.27
CA ILE A 345 12.95 9.48 -7.97
C ILE A 345 11.50 9.91 -8.14
N GLY A 346 11.25 10.98 -8.92
CA GLY A 346 9.88 11.42 -9.23
C GLY A 346 9.05 10.34 -9.93
N THR A 347 9.68 9.54 -10.81
CA THR A 347 9.00 8.39 -11.44
C THR A 347 8.51 7.38 -10.41
N ALA A 348 9.31 7.04 -9.40
CA ALA A 348 8.95 6.09 -8.36
C ALA A 348 7.71 6.53 -7.56
N ILE A 349 7.62 7.83 -7.23
CA ILE A 349 6.47 8.41 -6.52
C ILE A 349 5.19 8.26 -7.35
N ILE A 350 5.27 8.59 -8.65
CA ILE A 350 4.13 8.48 -9.56
C ILE A 350 3.71 7.02 -9.72
N LEU A 351 4.66 6.07 -9.87
CA LEU A 351 4.33 4.64 -9.99
C LEU A 351 3.58 4.13 -8.76
N GLY A 352 4.01 4.49 -7.55
CA GLY A 352 3.29 4.10 -6.32
C GLY A 352 1.87 4.65 -6.27
N SER A 353 1.69 5.89 -6.72
CA SER A 353 0.37 6.53 -6.80
C SER A 353 -0.56 5.83 -7.81
N VAL A 354 -0.01 5.37 -8.93
CA VAL A 354 -0.74 4.57 -9.94
C VAL A 354 -1.16 3.22 -9.38
N GLY A 355 -0.23 2.55 -8.69
CA GLY A 355 -0.51 1.29 -8.01
C GLY A 355 -1.62 1.41 -6.97
N PHE A 356 -1.51 2.43 -6.11
CA PHE A 356 -2.51 2.75 -5.12
C PHE A 356 -3.89 2.95 -5.74
N ALA A 357 -3.99 3.73 -6.82
CA ALA A 357 -5.23 3.99 -7.52
C ALA A 357 -5.84 2.72 -8.15
N VAL A 358 -5.05 1.94 -8.89
CA VAL A 358 -5.55 0.80 -9.67
C VAL A 358 -5.78 -0.45 -8.80
N GLY A 359 -4.99 -0.63 -7.74
CA GLY A 359 -4.99 -1.80 -6.88
C GLY A 359 -6.34 -2.10 -6.24
N ASN A 360 -7.06 -1.07 -5.79
CA ASN A 360 -8.37 -1.23 -5.13
C ASN A 360 -9.41 -1.85 -6.06
N TYR A 361 -9.50 -1.37 -7.30
CA TYR A 361 -10.43 -1.90 -8.31
C TYR A 361 -10.08 -3.34 -8.68
N ILE A 362 -8.79 -3.62 -8.92
CA ILE A 362 -8.34 -4.95 -9.34
C ILE A 362 -8.49 -5.97 -8.21
N GLY A 363 -8.12 -5.62 -6.98
CA GLY A 363 -8.22 -6.55 -5.86
C GLY A 363 -9.67 -6.87 -5.48
N ILE A 364 -10.56 -5.88 -5.41
CA ILE A 364 -12.00 -6.12 -5.18
C ILE A 364 -12.60 -6.95 -6.31
N GLY A 365 -12.34 -6.56 -7.57
CA GLY A 365 -12.85 -7.27 -8.74
C GLY A 365 -12.36 -8.73 -8.80
N THR A 366 -11.07 -8.95 -8.52
CA THR A 366 -10.48 -10.29 -8.53
C THR A 366 -10.96 -11.13 -7.36
N ALA A 367 -11.19 -10.54 -6.18
CA ALA A 367 -11.76 -11.26 -5.04
C ALA A 367 -13.15 -11.82 -5.36
N TYR A 368 -14.03 -11.00 -5.93
CA TYR A 368 -15.36 -11.48 -6.36
C TYR A 368 -15.28 -12.50 -7.49
N LEU A 369 -14.32 -12.37 -8.41
CA LEU A 369 -14.06 -13.38 -9.44
C LEU A 369 -13.63 -14.72 -8.81
N ILE A 370 -12.70 -14.68 -7.85
CA ILE A 370 -12.25 -15.88 -7.12
C ILE A 370 -13.44 -16.52 -6.42
N ARG A 371 -14.24 -15.74 -5.67
CA ARG A 371 -15.43 -16.24 -4.97
C ARG A 371 -16.40 -16.94 -5.92
N ALA A 372 -16.66 -16.35 -7.09
CA ALA A 372 -17.55 -16.93 -8.09
C ALA A 372 -17.06 -18.28 -8.63
N ILE A 373 -15.73 -18.49 -8.66
CA ILE A 373 -15.12 -19.73 -9.18
C ILE A 373 -15.03 -20.82 -8.12
N ILE A 374 -14.57 -20.48 -6.90
CA ILE A 374 -14.35 -21.47 -5.84
C ILE A 374 -15.67 -21.89 -5.15
N GLY A 375 -16.73 -21.11 -5.34
CA GLY A 375 -18.01 -21.31 -4.66
C GLY A 375 -17.91 -20.83 -3.21
N GLY A 376 -18.69 -19.81 -2.86
CA GLY A 376 -18.69 -19.20 -1.52
C GLY A 376 -20.08 -19.01 -0.98
#